data_AF-A0A1J3FF32-F1
#
_entry.id   AF-A0A1J3FF32-F1
#
_cell.length_a   1.000
_cell.length_b   1.000
_cell.length_c   1.000
_cell.angle_alpha   90.00
_cell.angle_beta   90.00
_cell.angle_gamma   90.00
#
_symmetry.space_group_name_H-M   'P 1'
#
loop_
_entity.id
_entity.type
_entity.pdbx_description
1 polymer ?
#
loop_
_entity_poly.entity_id
_entity_poly.type
_entity_poly.pdbx_seq_one_letter_code
_entity_poly.pdbx_strand_id
1 'polypeptide(L)'
;KMEEPQRKDSTTLHTCHPCLRTVPYRIYAVIHTCGIGALMYHHAHSLVTENTTLITSLLLLSDIVLAFMWATTTSLRLYPVHRFEYPEKFVAEPEGGQFPKLDVFICT
;
A
#
# COMPACT_ATOMS: atom_id res chain seq x y z
N LYS A 1 2.05 28.47 2.56
CA LYS A 1 3.38 28.38 3.22
C LYS A 1 3.17 27.49 4.43
N MET A 2 3.37 26.18 4.27
CA MET A 2 3.04 25.18 5.28
C MET A 2 4.36 24.86 5.99
N GLU A 3 4.45 25.27 7.24
CA GLU A 3 5.65 25.16 8.07
C GLU A 3 5.80 23.69 8.51
N GLU A 4 6.73 22.97 7.90
CA GLU A 4 7.14 21.64 8.33
C GLU A 4 7.87 21.73 9.68
N PRO A 5 7.66 20.79 10.61
CA PRO A 5 8.40 20.76 11.85
C PRO A 5 9.83 20.32 11.53
N GLN A 6 10.75 21.29 11.48
CA GLN A 6 12.19 21.06 11.48
C GLN A 6 12.62 20.42 12.80
N ARG A 7 12.47 19.09 12.91
CA ARG A 7 13.16 18.30 13.93
C ARG A 7 14.61 18.13 13.48
N LYS A 8 15.45 18.92 14.11
CA LYS A 8 16.90 18.98 13.94
C LYS A 8 17.56 17.73 14.54
N ASP A 9 17.63 16.64 13.77
CA ASP A 9 18.54 15.52 14.03
C ASP A 9 19.68 15.56 13.00
N SER A 10 20.85 16.01 13.44
CA SER A 10 22.03 16.23 12.61
C SER A 10 22.75 14.94 12.16
N THR A 11 22.18 13.75 12.41
CA THR A 11 22.81 12.44 12.16
C THR A 11 21.99 11.51 11.27
N THR A 12 20.81 11.91 10.81
CA THR A 12 19.94 11.03 10.01
C THR A 12 20.35 11.05 8.52
N LEU A 13 21.01 9.98 8.07
CA LEU A 13 21.46 9.75 6.69
C LEU A 13 20.32 9.41 5.72
N HIS A 14 19.19 8.96 6.25
CA HIS A 14 18.00 8.58 5.50
C HIS A 14 16.76 9.01 6.29
N THR A 15 15.76 9.54 5.59
CA THR A 15 14.44 9.79 6.19
C THR A 15 13.39 8.90 5.54
N CYS A 16 12.61 8.23 6.39
CA CYS A 16 11.44 7.46 6.00
C CYS A 16 10.21 8.27 6.40
N HIS A 17 9.52 8.88 5.44
CA HIS A 17 8.26 9.57 5.72
C HIS A 17 7.09 8.76 5.18
N PRO A 18 6.12 8.36 6.04
CA PRO A 18 4.87 7.79 5.55
C PRO A 18 4.09 8.87 4.79
N CYS A 19 3.78 8.61 3.52
CA CYS A 19 3.15 9.62 2.67
C CYS A 19 1.68 9.87 3.07
N LEU A 20 1.29 11.14 3.13
CA LEU A 20 -0.08 11.61 3.46
C LEU A 20 -1.11 11.39 2.32
N ARG A 21 -0.75 10.71 1.23
CA ARG A 21 -1.64 10.46 0.08
C ARG A 21 -2.67 9.35 0.33
N THR A 22 -3.02 9.11 1.60
CA THR A 22 -3.94 8.07 2.06
C THR A 22 -5.41 8.47 1.93
N VAL A 23 -5.73 9.77 1.90
CA VAL A 23 -7.13 10.27 1.91
C VAL A 23 -7.93 9.86 0.66
N PRO A 24 -7.49 10.12 -0.59
CA PRO A 24 -8.27 9.72 -1.77
C PRO A 24 -8.39 8.19 -1.88
N TYR A 25 -7.35 7.48 -1.45
CA TYR A 25 -7.35 6.02 -1.40
C TYR A 25 -8.39 5.48 -0.42
N ARG A 26 -8.53 6.11 0.77
CA ARG A 26 -9.55 5.74 1.76
C ARG A 26 -10.96 5.95 1.24
N ILE A 27 -11.22 7.03 0.51
CA ILE A 27 -12.54 7.29 -0.10
C ILE A 27 -12.86 6.21 -1.13
N TYR A 28 -11.92 5.92 -2.02
CA TYR A 28 -12.06 4.83 -2.99
C TYR A 28 -12.29 3.49 -2.31
N ALA A 29 -11.56 3.20 -1.23
CA ALA A 29 -11.72 1.99 -0.44
C ALA A 29 -13.13 1.85 0.13
N VAL A 30 -13.68 2.91 0.73
CA VAL A 30 -15.04 2.90 1.26
C VAL A 30 -16.06 2.60 0.15
N ILE A 31 -15.99 3.33 -0.97
CA ILE A 31 -16.92 3.12 -2.10
C ILE A 31 -16.82 1.69 -2.63
N HIS A 32 -15.59 1.17 -2.78
CA HIS A 32 -15.36 -0.19 -3.28
C HIS A 32 -15.91 -1.26 -2.32
N THR A 33 -15.69 -1.10 -1.01
CA THR A 33 -16.24 -2.02 0.00
C THR A 33 -17.78 -1.99 0.05
N CYS A 34 -18.40 -0.82 -0.13
CA CYS A 34 -19.85 -0.71 -0.22
C CYS A 34 -20.41 -1.45 -1.45
N GLY A 35 -19.74 -1.33 -2.60
CA GLY A 35 -20.13 -2.04 -3.83
C GLY A 35 -20.09 -3.56 -3.67
N ILE A 36 -18.98 -4.09 -3.15
CA ILE A 36 -18.82 -5.53 -2.88
C ILE A 36 -19.88 -6.00 -1.85
N GLY A 37 -20.10 -5.23 -0.78
CA GLY A 37 -21.09 -5.56 0.24
C GLY A 37 -22.52 -5.62 -0.31
N ALA A 38 -22.89 -4.69 -1.19
CA ALA A 38 -24.20 -4.69 -1.85
C ALA A 38 -24.40 -5.92 -2.75
N LEU A 39 -23.37 -6.31 -3.51
CA LEU A 39 -23.37 -7.52 -4.34
C LEU A 39 -23.51 -8.78 -3.48
N MET A 40 -22.73 -8.90 -2.41
CA MET A 40 -22.81 -10.02 -1.47
C MET A 40 -24.20 -10.11 -0.82
N TYR A 41 -24.79 -8.98 -0.41
CA TYR A 41 -26.13 -8.94 0.16
C TYR A 41 -27.19 -9.39 -0.85
N HIS A 42 -27.11 -8.91 -2.09
CA HIS A 42 -28.02 -9.30 -3.16
C HIS A 42 -27.92 -10.81 -3.46
N HIS A 43 -26.72 -11.34 -3.60
CA HIS A 43 -26.51 -12.77 -3.82
C HIS A 43 -26.96 -13.62 -2.62
N ALA A 44 -26.70 -13.18 -1.38
CA ALA A 44 -27.19 -13.88 -0.19
C ALA A 44 -28.73 -13.88 -0.11
N HIS A 45 -29.37 -12.74 -0.38
CA HIS A 45 -30.83 -12.62 -0.40
C HIS A 45 -31.45 -13.48 -1.51
N SER A 46 -30.85 -13.48 -2.70
CA SER A 46 -31.27 -14.32 -3.83
C SER A 46 -31.06 -15.81 -3.52
N LEU A 47 -29.99 -16.19 -2.82
CA LEU A 47 -29.75 -17.57 -2.38
C LEU A 47 -30.80 -18.10 -1.39
N VAL A 48 -31.34 -17.21 -0.54
CA VAL A 48 -32.40 -17.54 0.42
C VAL A 48 -33.79 -17.56 -0.24
N THR A 49 -33.99 -16.78 -1.30
CA THR A 49 -35.31 -16.57 -1.91
C THR A 49 -35.54 -17.41 -3.17
N GLU A 50 -34.49 -17.75 -3.92
CA GLU A 50 -34.58 -18.43 -5.21
C GLU A 50 -33.90 -19.80 -5.21
N ASN A 51 -34.40 -20.72 -6.04
CA ASN A 51 -33.87 -22.08 -6.20
C ASN A 51 -32.60 -22.16 -7.08
N THR A 52 -31.98 -21.03 -7.43
CA THR A 52 -30.77 -20.93 -8.28
C THR A 52 -29.48 -21.05 -7.46
N THR A 53 -29.44 -22.02 -6.52
CA THR A 53 -28.43 -22.10 -5.46
C THR A 53 -26.99 -22.22 -5.94
N LEU A 54 -26.74 -22.96 -7.03
CA LEU A 54 -25.37 -23.20 -7.52
C LEU A 54 -24.72 -21.96 -8.15
N ILE A 55 -25.45 -21.25 -9.02
CA ILE A 55 -24.94 -20.08 -9.73
C ILE A 55 -24.70 -18.94 -8.74
N THR A 56 -25.66 -18.69 -7.86
CA THR A 56 -25.58 -17.64 -6.85
C THR A 56 -24.46 -17.91 -5.84
N SER A 57 -24.19 -19.19 -5.53
CA SER A 57 -23.04 -19.58 -4.70
C SER A 57 -21.69 -19.32 -5.37
N LEU A 58 -21.56 -19.62 -6.67
CA LEU A 58 -20.33 -19.35 -7.43
C LEU A 58 -20.06 -17.84 -7.56
N LEU A 59 -21.11 -17.05 -7.78
CA LEU A 59 -21.02 -15.59 -7.79
C LEU A 59 -20.60 -15.03 -6.43
N LEU A 60 -21.19 -15.52 -5.34
CA LEU A 60 -20.80 -15.15 -3.98
C LEU A 60 -19.33 -15.51 -3.69
N LEU A 61 -18.88 -16.71 -4.11
CA LEU A 61 -17.49 -17.12 -3.96
C LEU A 61 -16.54 -16.21 -4.76
N SER A 62 -16.92 -15.84 -5.99
CA SER A 62 -16.18 -14.89 -6.80
C SER A 62 -16.07 -13.52 -6.12
N ASP A 63 -17.15 -13.01 -5.53
CA ASP A 63 -17.17 -11.73 -4.82
C ASP A 63 -16.23 -11.75 -3.61
N ILE A 64 -16.20 -12.86 -2.85
CA ILE A 64 -15.29 -13.05 -1.71
C ILE A 64 -13.83 -13.07 -2.16
N VAL A 65 -13.51 -13.82 -3.21
CA VAL A 65 -12.14 -13.90 -3.74
C VAL A 65 -11.69 -12.54 -4.26
N LEU A 66 -12.56 -11.83 -4.98
CA LEU A 66 -12.29 -10.49 -5.47
C LEU A 66 -12.03 -9.51 -4.31
N ALA A 67 -12.86 -9.55 -3.27
CA ALA A 67 -12.69 -8.74 -2.06
C ALA A 67 -11.36 -9.04 -1.36
N PHE A 68 -11.00 -10.32 -1.25
CA PHE A 68 -9.74 -10.75 -0.63
C PHE A 68 -8.51 -10.30 -1.41
N MET A 69 -8.51 -10.49 -2.74
CA MET A 69 -7.44 -10.00 -3.61
C MET A 69 -7.31 -8.47 -3.53
N TRP A 70 -8.44 -7.77 -3.49
CA TRP A 70 -8.43 -6.33 -3.35
C TRP A 70 -7.87 -5.89 -2.00
N ALA A 71 -8.30 -6.51 -0.89
CA ALA A 71 -7.81 -6.19 0.46
C ALA A 71 -6.30 -6.42 0.60
N THR A 72 -5.79 -7.55 0.11
CA THR A 72 -4.35 -7.88 0.16
C THR A 72 -3.51 -6.90 -0.66
N THR A 73 -3.92 -6.61 -1.89
CA THR A 73 -3.20 -5.65 -2.75
C THR A 73 -3.32 -4.21 -2.22
N THR A 74 -4.44 -3.91 -1.57
CA THR A 74 -4.69 -2.62 -0.92
C THR A 74 -3.77 -2.38 0.26
N SER A 75 -3.59 -3.37 1.13
CA SER A 75 -2.68 -3.29 2.27
C SER A 75 -1.25 -2.95 1.85
N LEU A 76 -0.79 -3.46 0.70
CA LEU A 76 0.52 -3.14 0.13
C LEU A 76 0.60 -1.72 -0.45
N ARG A 77 -0.50 -1.20 -1.00
CA ARG A 77 -0.56 0.16 -1.60
C ARG A 77 -0.84 1.28 -0.58
N LEU A 78 -1.38 0.94 0.59
CA LEU A 78 -1.76 1.90 1.63
C LEU A 78 -0.58 2.52 2.39
N TYR A 79 0.60 1.89 2.34
CA TYR A 79 1.82 2.38 3.00
C TYR A 79 2.92 2.68 1.98
N PRO A 80 2.76 3.69 1.12
CA PRO A 80 3.87 4.17 0.32
C PRO A 80 4.90 4.81 1.27
N VAL A 81 6.00 4.09 1.46
CA VAL A 81 7.17 4.57 2.20
C VAL A 81 7.99 5.40 1.23
N HIS A 82 7.99 6.72 1.41
CA HIS A 82 8.96 7.57 0.72
C HIS A 82 10.27 7.50 1.50
N ARG A 83 11.30 6.96 0.86
CA ARG A 83 12.68 7.01 1.33
C ARG A 83 13.36 8.18 0.64
N PHE A 84 13.90 9.10 1.42
CA PHE A 84 14.82 10.11 0.94
C PHE A 84 16.21 9.77 1.48
N GLU A 85 17.16 9.68 0.57
CA GLU A 85 18.58 9.52 0.86
C GLU A 85 19.24 10.87 0.62
N TYR A 86 20.17 11.25 1.52
CA TYR A 86 20.88 12.53 1.46
C TYR A 86 22.36 12.26 1.14
N PRO A 87 22.72 11.97 -0.13
CA PRO A 87 24.08 11.64 -0.55
C PRO A 87 25.10 12.73 -0.15
N GLU A 88 24.67 13.99 -0.06
CA GLU A 88 25.47 15.14 0.36
C GLU A 88 25.92 15.07 1.84
N LYS A 89 25.21 14.33 2.69
CA LYS A 89 25.61 14.14 4.09
C LYS A 89 26.76 13.14 4.24
N PHE A 90 27.03 12.33 3.22
CA PHE A 90 28.18 11.42 3.17
C PHE A 90 29.49 12.14 2.75
N VAL A 91 29.43 13.44 2.44
CA VAL A 91 30.61 14.28 2.18
C VAL A 91 31.41 14.53 3.47
N ALA A 92 30.76 14.44 4.63
CA ALA A 92 31.46 14.24 5.89
C ALA A 92 31.96 12.79 5.90
N GLU A 93 33.21 12.63 5.50
CA GLU A 93 33.92 11.36 5.47
C GLU A 93 33.63 10.56 6.76
N PRO A 94 33.19 9.29 6.68
CA PRO A 94 33.07 8.46 7.87
C PRO A 94 34.44 8.47 8.57
N GLU A 95 34.49 8.47 9.91
CA GLU A 95 35.77 8.39 10.64
C GLU A 95 36.56 7.17 10.12
N GLY A 96 37.52 7.40 9.22
CA GLY A 96 38.27 6.34 8.52
C GLY A 96 38.09 6.21 7.00
N GLY A 97 37.32 7.07 6.31
CA GLY A 97 37.33 7.23 4.84
C GLY A 97 36.94 6.01 4.00
N GLN A 98 36.42 4.98 4.63
CA GLN A 98 36.21 3.68 4.01
C GLN A 98 34.76 3.48 3.59
N PHE A 99 34.50 3.66 2.29
CA PHE A 99 33.28 3.16 1.66
C PHE A 99 33.39 1.65 1.42
N PRO A 100 32.27 0.90 1.51
CA PRO A 100 32.27 -0.53 1.18
C PRO A 100 32.58 -0.74 -0.32
N LYS A 101 33.25 -1.85 -0.65
CA LYS A 101 33.45 -2.27 -2.04
C LYS A 101 32.10 -2.57 -2.70
N LEU A 102 31.89 -2.07 -3.92
CA LEU A 102 30.68 -2.27 -4.71
C LEU A 102 31.01 -3.10 -5.95
N ASP A 103 30.52 -4.33 -6.01
CA ASP A 103 30.65 -5.19 -7.18
C ASP A 103 29.47 -4.94 -8.14
N VAL A 104 29.77 -4.53 -9.38
CA VAL A 104 28.77 -4.28 -10.43
C VAL A 104 28.80 -5.43 -11.44
N PHE A 105 27.72 -6.21 -11.48
CA PHE A 105 27.57 -7.29 -12.46
C PHE A 105 26.95 -6.75 -13.75
N ILE A 106 27.64 -6.95 -14.88
CA ILE A 106 27.12 -6.65 -16.21
C ILE A 106 26.78 -7.97 -16.88
N CYS A 107 25.48 -8.24 -17.04
CA CYS A 107 24.99 -9.38 -17.81
C CYS A 107 24.68 -8.91 -19.23
N THR A 108 25.53 -9.28 -20.19
CA THR A 108 25.28 -9.11 -21.63
C THR A 108 24.68 -10.36 -22.23
#